data_AF-A0A1S1HC89-F1
#
_entry.id   AF-A0A1S1HC89-F1
#
_cell.length_a   1.000
_cell.length_b   1.000
_cell.length_c   1.000
_cell.angle_alpha   90.00
_cell.angle_beta   90.00
_cell.angle_gamma   90.00
#
_symmetry.space_group_name_H-M   'P 1'
#
loop_
_entity.id
_entity.type
_entity.pdbx_description
1 polymer ?
#
loop_
_entity_poly.entity_id
_entity_poly.type
_entity_poly.pdbx_seq_one_letter_code
_entity_poly.pdbx_strand_id
1 'polypeptide(L)' 'MTLSVAAANRIARAAAARRMADEARRLAALALRGAYDPPRWVLDRLTRGDRMEYEAARDEARKGKA' A
#
# COMPACT_ATOMS: atom_id res chain seq x y z
N MET A 1 -29.04 17.99 -8.06
CA MET A 1 -29.35 16.77 -7.29
C MET A 1 -28.34 16.65 -6.16
N THR A 2 -28.74 16.81 -4.91
CA THR A 2 -27.88 16.61 -3.74
C THR A 2 -27.81 15.11 -3.43
N LEU A 3 -26.60 14.58 -3.24
CA LEU A 3 -26.43 13.20 -2.81
C LEU A 3 -27.01 13.03 -1.41
N SER A 4 -27.67 11.91 -1.14
CA SER A 4 -28.03 11.54 0.22
C SER A 4 -26.77 11.41 1.08
N VAL A 5 -26.87 11.71 2.37
CA VAL A 5 -25.74 11.61 3.32
C VAL A 5 -25.10 10.22 3.28
N ALA A 6 -25.92 9.17 3.10
CA ALA A 6 -25.45 7.80 2.94
C ALA A 6 -24.58 7.61 1.69
N ALA A 7 -24.99 8.17 0.55
CA ALA A 7 -24.22 8.10 -0.70
C ALA A 7 -22.91 8.89 -0.60
N ALA A 8 -22.95 10.09 -0.01
CA ALA A 8 -21.75 10.90 0.23
C ALA A 8 -20.74 10.16 1.14
N ASN A 9 -21.21 9.54 2.22
CA ASN A 9 -20.36 8.74 3.12
C ASN A 9 -19.76 7.50 2.44
N ARG A 10 -20.47 6.86 1.51
CA ARG A 10 -19.92 5.74 0.74
C ARG A 10 -18.77 6.18 -0.15
N ILE A 11 -18.92 7.31 -0.84
CA ILE A 11 -17.87 7.89 -1.71
C ILE A 11 -16.66 8.29 -0.88
N ALA A 12 -16.87 8.98 0.25
CA ALA A 12 -15.78 9.40 1.14
C ALA A 12 -14.95 8.20 1.65
N ARG A 13 -15.63 7.12 2.07
CA ARG A 13 -14.95 5.88 2.50
C ARG A 13 -14.15 5.23 1.38
N ALA A 14 -14.71 5.17 0.18
CA ALA A 14 -14.01 4.63 -0.99
C ALA A 14 -12.77 5.47 -1.36
N ALA A 15 -12.88 6.79 -1.30
CA ALA A 15 -11.78 7.71 -1.56
C ALA A 15 -10.66 7.56 -0.50
N ALA A 16 -11.03 7.47 0.78
CA ALA A 16 -10.07 7.23 1.87
C ALA A 16 -9.35 5.89 1.71
N ALA A 17 -10.07 4.82 1.35
CA ALA A 17 -9.48 3.51 1.10
C ALA A 17 -8.46 3.54 -0.05
N ARG A 18 -8.77 4.23 -1.14
CA ARG A 18 -7.83 4.42 -2.27
C ARG A 18 -6.57 5.16 -1.86
N ARG A 19 -6.71 6.28 -1.14
CA ARG A 19 -5.56 7.06 -0.64
C ARG A 19 -4.66 6.22 0.28
N MET A 20 -5.26 5.41 1.15
CA MET A 20 -4.51 4.53 2.05
C MET A 20 -3.76 3.42 1.29
N ALA A 21 -4.34 2.89 0.20
CA ALA A 21 -3.66 1.91 -0.65
C ALA A 21 -2.48 2.54 -1.41
N ASP A 22 -2.66 3.74 -1.95
CA ASP A 22 -1.58 4.47 -2.64
C ASP A 22 -0.44 4.82 -1.67
N GLU A 23 -0.76 5.23 -0.44
CA GLU A 23 0.24 5.48 0.59
C GLU A 23 0.97 4.19 1.00
N ALA A 24 0.26 3.06 1.11
CA ALA A 24 0.88 1.78 1.39
C ALA A 24 1.89 1.39 0.29
N ARG A 25 1.56 1.59 -0.99
CA ARG A 25 2.50 1.34 -2.09
C ARG A 25 3.75 2.22 -2.01
N ARG A 26 3.58 3.51 -1.71
CA ARG A 26 4.71 4.44 -1.54
C ARG A 26 5.62 4.02 -0.38
N LEU A 27 5.04 3.67 0.76
CA LEU A 27 5.79 3.22 1.94
C LEU A 27 6.52 1.90 1.68
N ALA A 28 5.91 0.96 0.96
CA ALA A 28 6.57 -0.29 0.56
C ALA A 28 7.78 -0.01 -0.35
N ALA A 29 7.65 0.88 -1.33
CA ALA A 29 8.76 1.28 -2.20
C ALA A 29 9.89 1.99 -1.44
N LEU A 30 9.54 2.87 -0.50
CA LEU A 30 10.52 3.52 0.39
C LEU A 30 11.22 2.50 1.29
N ALA A 31 10.51 1.48 1.77
CA ALA A 31 11.08 0.41 2.58
C ALA A 31 12.12 -0.40 1.83
N LEU A 32 11.87 -0.73 0.56
CA LEU A 32 12.85 -1.36 -0.33
C LEU A 32 14.11 -0.49 -0.46
N ARG A 33 13.95 0.81 -0.75
CA ARG A 33 15.07 1.73 -0.94
C ARG A 33 15.86 1.96 0.35
N GLY A 34 15.17 2.09 1.48
CA GLY A 34 15.76 2.32 2.79
C GLY A 34 16.27 1.05 3.47
N ALA A 35 16.08 -0.13 2.85
CA ALA A 35 16.43 -1.43 3.39
C ALA A 35 15.88 -1.66 4.82
N TYR A 36 14.64 -1.23 5.06
CA TYR A 36 13.92 -1.47 6.31
C TYR A 36 12.63 -2.25 6.05
N ASP A 37 12.07 -2.81 7.12
CA ASP A 37 10.80 -3.54 7.04
C ASP A 37 9.63 -2.56 7.26
N PRO A 38 8.68 -2.46 6.32
CA PRO A 38 7.55 -1.57 6.46
C PRO A 38 6.63 -2.07 7.58
N PRO A 39 5.87 -1.16 8.22
CA PRO A 39 4.87 -1.56 9.21
C PRO A 39 3.88 -2.59 8.64
N ARG A 40 3.42 -3.53 9.48
CA ARG A 40 2.51 -4.61 9.08
C ARG A 40 1.25 -4.12 8.34
N TRP A 41 0.67 -3.00 8.80
CA TRP A 41 -0.53 -2.43 8.19
C TRP A 41 -0.33 -2.02 6.72
N VAL A 42 0.90 -1.68 6.32
CA VAL A 42 1.25 -1.35 4.93
C VAL A 42 1.06 -2.59 4.06
N LEU A 43 1.63 -3.72 4.49
CA LEU A 43 1.53 -5.00 3.78
C LEU A 43 0.09 -5.50 3.72
N ASP A 44 -0.69 -5.30 4.79
CA ASP A 44 -2.11 -5.71 4.85
C ASP A 44 -3.00 -4.89 3.89
N ARG A 45 -2.55 -3.71 3.45
CA ARG A 45 -3.28 -2.84 2.51
C ARG A 45 -2.84 -2.97 1.06
N LEU A 46 -1.73 -3.65 0.80
CA LEU A 46 -1.32 -3.97 -0.55
C LEU A 46 -2.28 -4.98 -1.17
N THR A 47 -2.49 -4.85 -2.48
CA THR A 47 -3.16 -5.94 -3.21
C THR A 47 -2.23 -7.16 -3.24
N ARG A 48 -2.79 -8.35 -3.54
CA ARG A 48 -1.98 -9.56 -3.67
C ARG A 48 -0.87 -9.41 -4.72
N GLY A 49 -1.14 -8.71 -5.83
CA GLY A 49 -0.15 -8.39 -6.86
C GLY A 49 0.97 -7.51 -6.32
N ASP A 50 0.60 -6.35 -5.76
CA ASP A 50 1.57 -5.40 -5.19
C ASP A 50 2.46 -6.04 -4.12
N ARG A 51 1.88 -6.93 -3.30
CA ARG A 51 2.61 -7.63 -2.24
C ARG A 51 3.63 -8.61 -2.81
N MET A 52 3.27 -9.40 -3.84
CA MET A 52 4.21 -10.32 -4.47
C MET A 52 5.37 -9.58 -5.13
N GLU A 53 5.09 -8.46 -5.81
CA GLU A 53 6.13 -7.61 -6.41
C GLU A 53 7.07 -7.04 -5.33
N TYR A 54 6.52 -6.55 -4.22
CA TYR A 54 7.31 -6.07 -3.09
C TYR A 54 8.19 -7.17 -2.48
N GLU A 55 7.65 -8.37 -2.25
CA GLU A 55 8.39 -9.50 -1.67
C GLU A 55 9.53 -9.94 -2.60
N ALA A 56 9.28 -10.04 -3.91
CA ALA A 56 10.30 -10.35 -4.91
C ALA A 56 11.42 -9.31 -4.93
N ALA A 57 11.07 -8.01 -4.95
CA ALA A 57 12.05 -6.93 -4.92
C ALA A 57 12.86 -6.90 -3.61
N ARG A 58 12.24 -7.24 -2.48
CA ARG A 58 12.90 -7.33 -1.17
C ARG A 58 13.94 -8.45 -1.14
N ASP A 59 13.59 -9.61 -1.71
CA ASP A 59 14.48 -10.76 -1.76
C ASP A 59 15.67 -10.51 -2.70
N GLU A 60 15.44 -9.88 -3.85
CA GLU A 60 16.52 -9.45 -4.76
C GLU A 60 17.44 -8.42 -4.10
N ALA A 61 16.87 -7.41 -3.44
CA ALA A 61 17.65 -6.40 -2.71
C ALA A 61 18.47 -7.00 -1.55
N ARG A 62 18.01 -8.10 -0.95
CA ARG A 62 18.77 -8.85 0.07
C ARG A 62 19.88 -9.70 -0.54
N LYS A 63 19.65 -10.36 -1.69
CA LYS A 63 20.66 -11.14 -2.40
C LYS A 63 21.82 -10.29 -2.88
N GLY A 64 21.58 -9.06 -3.32
CA GLY A 64 22.65 -8.12 -3.72
C GLY A 64 23.47 -7.53 -2.58
N LYS A 65 23.11 -7.79 -1.31
CA LYS A 65 23.85 -7.36 -0.11
C LYS A 65 24.56 -8.51 0.61
N ALA A 66 24.41 -9.75 0.14
CA ALA A 66 25.11 -10.94 0.62
C ALA A 66 26.35 -11.21 -0.24
#